data_AF-A0A3P8GLG9-F1
#
_entry.id   AF-A0A3P8GLG9-F1
#
_cell.length_a   1.000
_cell.length_b   1.000
_cell.length_c   1.000
_cell.angle_alpha   90.00
_cell.angle_beta   90.00
_cell.angle_gamma   90.00
#
_symmetry.space_group_name_H-M   'P 1'
#
loop_
_entity.id
_entity.type
_entity.pdbx_description
1 polymer ?
#
loop_
_entity_poly.entity_id
_entity_poly.type
_entity_poly.pdbx_seq_one_letter_code
_entity_poly.pdbx_strand_id
1 'polypeptide(L)'
;MVLTNKFDTASCLTPFCLCSGPLGIVLLVFTFLLQADLMSISGHKVYGPQGIGALYVRRRPRVRVEPLQNGGGQERGLRSGTLPTALTVGLGAACAIALEEMQADHEHVSRLSHRLIDGIMSRVSHVVLNGDPVARYPGCVNMSFSCVEGESLLMALKNVALSSGRCTIHLLTMCM
;
A
#
# COMPACT_ATOMS: atom_id res chain seq x y z
N MET A 1 -9.57 -7.07 -11.90
CA MET A 1 -8.51 -6.19 -12.43
C MET A 1 -9.12 -5.36 -13.53
N VAL A 2 -9.26 -4.05 -13.31
CA VAL A 2 -9.88 -3.08 -14.24
C VAL A 2 -8.77 -2.23 -14.86
N LEU A 3 -8.81 -1.96 -16.18
CA LEU A 3 -7.80 -1.11 -16.79
C LEU A 3 -8.28 0.34 -16.83
N THR A 4 -7.58 1.20 -16.11
CA THR A 4 -7.87 2.62 -16.10
C THR A 4 -6.79 3.37 -16.88
N ASN A 5 -7.21 4.34 -17.68
CA ASN A 5 -6.31 5.24 -18.40
C ASN A 5 -6.51 6.71 -17.97
N LYS A 6 -7.38 6.92 -16.98
CA LYS A 6 -7.92 8.22 -16.56
C LYS A 6 -7.51 8.54 -15.12
N PHE A 7 -6.35 8.06 -14.68
CA PHE A 7 -5.71 8.60 -13.49
C PHE A 7 -4.90 9.82 -13.93
N ASP A 8 -5.41 11.00 -13.59
CA ASP A 8 -4.61 12.23 -13.70
C ASP A 8 -3.54 12.16 -12.61
N THR A 9 -2.32 11.85 -13.02
CA THR A 9 -1.15 11.68 -12.14
C THR A 9 -0.71 12.99 -11.45
N ALA A 10 -1.36 14.11 -11.75
CA ALA A 10 -1.00 15.43 -11.25
C ALA A 10 -1.57 15.76 -9.86
N SER A 11 -2.66 15.13 -9.42
CA SER A 11 -3.33 15.45 -8.15
C SER A 11 -2.88 14.61 -6.95
N CYS A 12 -2.04 13.60 -7.17
CA CYS A 12 -1.67 12.64 -6.14
C CYS A 12 -0.20 12.85 -5.73
N LEU A 13 0.03 13.94 -4.98
CA LEU A 13 1.35 14.44 -4.60
C LEU A 13 1.95 13.79 -3.34
N THR A 14 1.24 12.86 -2.69
CA THR A 14 1.68 12.27 -1.41
C THR A 14 1.99 10.77 -1.53
N PRO A 15 3.16 10.30 -1.05
CA PRO A 15 3.53 8.88 -1.03
C PRO A 15 2.48 8.06 -0.31
N PHE A 16 1.64 7.35 -1.03
CA PHE A 16 0.92 6.22 -0.47
C PHE A 16 1.78 4.98 -0.71
N CYS A 17 2.47 4.51 0.34
CA CYS A 17 3.25 3.28 0.30
C CYS A 17 2.48 2.17 0.99
N LEU A 18 2.00 1.19 0.21
CA LEU A 18 1.30 0.03 0.75
C LEU A 18 2.18 -1.20 0.61
N CYS A 19 2.72 -1.67 1.73
CA CYS A 19 3.42 -2.93 1.82
C CYS A 19 2.43 -4.10 1.67
N SER A 20 2.52 -4.84 0.57
CA SER A 20 2.07 -6.24 0.46
C SER A 20 3.24 -7.16 0.89
N GLY A 21 2.92 -8.23 1.61
CA GLY A 21 3.88 -9.20 2.17
C GLY A 21 4.71 -9.98 1.11
N PRO A 22 5.46 -11.02 1.54
CA PRO A 22 6.74 -11.43 0.94
C PRO A 22 6.66 -12.19 -0.39
N LEU A 23 5.49 -12.32 -1.01
CA LEU A 23 5.34 -12.95 -2.33
C LEU A 23 4.43 -12.08 -3.20
N GLY A 24 5.04 -11.24 -4.03
CA GLY A 24 4.39 -10.68 -5.20
C GLY A 24 4.03 -9.21 -5.11
N ILE A 25 4.85 -8.41 -5.82
CA ILE A 25 4.55 -7.06 -6.29
C ILE A 25 4.37 -6.05 -5.15
N VAL A 26 5.50 -5.51 -4.71
CA VAL A 26 5.57 -4.17 -4.13
C VAL A 26 5.16 -3.20 -5.23
N LEU A 27 3.94 -2.68 -5.18
CA LEU A 27 3.64 -1.47 -5.92
C LEU A 27 2.48 -0.70 -5.29
N LEU A 28 2.86 0.17 -4.37
CA LEU A 28 2.22 1.46 -4.24
C LEU A 28 3.33 2.38 -3.75
N VAL A 29 3.79 3.24 -4.65
CA VAL A 29 4.61 4.41 -4.32
C VAL A 29 3.93 5.53 -5.08
N PHE A 30 3.03 6.25 -4.42
CA PHE A 30 2.53 7.51 -4.96
C PHE A 30 3.52 8.64 -4.65
N THR A 31 4.76 8.53 -5.12
CA THR A 31 5.73 9.61 -4.94
C THR A 31 6.56 9.85 -6.17
N PHE A 32 6.35 11.09 -6.63
CA PHE A 32 7.19 11.94 -7.45
C PHE A 32 7.36 11.51 -8.92
N LEU A 33 6.73 12.33 -9.76
CA LEU A 33 7.16 12.68 -11.11
C LEU A 33 7.02 11.59 -12.20
N LEU A 34 5.85 11.63 -12.85
CA LEU A 34 5.69 11.66 -14.31
C LEU A 34 6.14 10.45 -15.17
N GLN A 35 6.73 9.37 -14.63
CA GLN A 35 7.33 8.31 -15.49
C GLN A 35 6.93 6.84 -15.26
N ALA A 36 5.93 6.52 -14.44
CA ALA A 36 5.46 5.13 -14.33
C ALA A 36 4.77 4.60 -15.60
N ASP A 37 5.32 3.53 -16.18
CA ASP A 37 4.80 2.85 -17.37
C ASP A 37 3.66 1.86 -17.04
N LEU A 38 3.74 1.24 -15.86
CA LEU A 38 2.76 0.30 -15.33
C LEU A 38 2.54 0.60 -13.84
N MET A 39 1.28 0.59 -13.40
CA MET A 39 0.96 0.75 -11.98
C MET A 39 -0.17 -0.19 -11.54
N SER A 40 0.10 -1.05 -10.57
CA SER A 40 -0.89 -1.92 -9.93
C SER A 40 -1.59 -1.20 -8.79
N ILE A 41 -2.90 -1.39 -8.67
CA ILE A 41 -3.76 -0.81 -7.65
C ILE A 41 -4.61 -1.94 -7.06
N SER A 42 -4.70 -2.00 -5.74
CA SER A 42 -5.49 -2.99 -5.02
C SER A 42 -6.62 -2.31 -4.25
N GLY A 43 -7.87 -2.75 -4.45
CA GLY A 43 -9.03 -2.07 -3.88
C GLY A 43 -9.08 -2.09 -2.36
N HIS A 44 -8.84 -3.25 -1.76
CA HIS A 44 -8.85 -3.43 -0.30
C HIS A 44 -7.74 -2.71 0.46
N LYS A 45 -6.83 -2.03 -0.24
CA LYS A 45 -5.79 -1.20 0.36
C LYS A 45 -6.13 0.30 0.33
N VAL A 46 -7.22 0.66 -0.36
CA VAL A 46 -7.79 2.01 -0.43
C VAL A 46 -9.19 1.99 0.21
N TYR A 47 -9.39 1.15 1.23
CA TYR A 47 -10.70 0.91 1.88
C TYR A 47 -11.82 0.42 0.95
N GLY A 48 -11.48 -0.04 -0.25
CA GLY A 48 -12.42 -0.64 -1.20
C GLY A 48 -12.68 -2.13 -0.93
N PRO A 49 -13.51 -2.78 -1.76
CA PRO A 49 -13.83 -4.18 -1.58
C PRO A 49 -12.65 -5.10 -1.91
N GLN A 50 -12.61 -6.28 -1.27
CA GLN A 50 -11.65 -7.34 -1.58
C GLN A 50 -11.97 -8.01 -2.93
N GLY A 51 -10.95 -8.56 -3.60
CA GLY A 51 -11.12 -9.26 -4.88
C GLY A 51 -11.18 -8.35 -6.12
N ILE A 52 -11.00 -7.04 -5.95
CA ILE A 52 -10.86 -6.10 -7.07
C ILE A 52 -9.57 -5.29 -6.97
N GLY A 53 -9.06 -4.90 -8.13
CA GLY A 53 -7.89 -4.06 -8.30
C GLY A 53 -7.88 -3.50 -9.71
N ALA A 54 -6.93 -2.64 -10.00
CA ALA A 54 -6.74 -2.03 -11.30
C ALA A 54 -5.28 -2.08 -11.74
N LEU A 55 -5.06 -2.03 -13.05
CA LEU A 55 -3.74 -1.83 -13.62
C LEU A 55 -3.80 -0.63 -14.56
N TYR A 56 -2.98 0.36 -14.24
CA TYR A 56 -2.71 1.46 -15.15
C TYR A 56 -1.63 1.03 -16.13
N VAL A 57 -1.91 1.19 -17.42
CA VAL A 57 -0.96 0.97 -18.50
C VAL A 57 -0.81 2.28 -19.25
N ARG A 58 0.42 2.79 -19.30
CA ARG A 58 0.73 4.02 -20.00
C ARG A 58 0.49 3.88 -21.50
N ARG A 59 -0.21 4.86 -22.07
CA ARG A 59 -0.46 4.93 -23.52
C ARG A 59 0.69 5.53 -24.32
N ARG A 60 1.43 6.48 -23.75
CA ARG A 60 2.52 7.22 -24.40
C ARG A 60 3.69 7.46 -23.43
N PRO A 61 4.92 7.02 -23.76
CA PRO A 61 5.25 6.06 -24.83
C PRO A 61 4.45 4.75 -24.69
N ARG A 62 4.18 4.08 -25.82
CA ARG A 62 3.26 2.93 -25.83
C ARG A 62 3.94 1.72 -25.19
N VAL A 63 3.43 1.33 -24.02
CA VAL A 63 3.85 0.10 -23.34
C VAL A 63 3.10 -1.08 -23.95
N ARG A 64 3.82 -2.14 -24.32
CA ARG A 64 3.23 -3.39 -24.80
C ARG A 64 3.20 -4.39 -23.65
N VAL A 65 2.02 -4.92 -23.38
CA VAL A 65 1.81 -5.95 -22.35
C VAL A 65 1.12 -7.12 -23.03
N GLU A 66 1.63 -8.32 -22.81
CA GLU A 66 1.00 -9.55 -23.29
C GLU A 66 -0.08 -9.98 -22.29
N PRO A 67 -1.29 -10.34 -22.76
CA PRO A 67 -2.34 -10.82 -21.88
C PRO A 67 -1.96 -12.16 -21.27
N LEU A 68 -2.02 -12.25 -19.94
CA LEU A 68 -1.88 -13.53 -19.23
C LEU A 68 -3.18 -14.37 -19.30
N GLN A 69 -4.32 -13.71 -19.52
CA GLN A 69 -5.63 -14.35 -19.63
C GLN A 69 -6.19 -14.12 -21.03
N ASN A 70 -6.37 -15.19 -21.81
CA ASN A 70 -6.88 -15.14 -23.17
C ASN A 70 -8.42 -15.33 -23.24
N GLY A 71 -9.08 -14.69 -24.21
CA GLY A 71 -10.53 -14.81 -24.47
C GLY A 71 -11.30 -13.48 -24.63
N GLY A 72 -12.41 -13.50 -25.37
CA GLY A 72 -13.50 -12.48 -25.36
C GLY A 72 -13.19 -10.99 -25.64
N GLY A 73 -11.93 -10.56 -25.73
CA GLY A 73 -11.52 -9.18 -26.03
C GLY A 73 -11.88 -8.14 -24.95
N GLN A 74 -12.30 -8.56 -23.75
CA GLN A 74 -12.63 -7.65 -22.65
C GLN A 74 -11.38 -6.89 -22.17
N GLU A 75 -11.59 -5.72 -21.55
CA GLU A 75 -10.47 -4.87 -21.06
C GLU A 75 -9.39 -4.67 -22.15
N ARG A 76 -9.80 -4.34 -23.38
CA ARG A 76 -8.90 -4.12 -24.54
C ARG A 76 -8.05 -5.33 -24.92
N GLY A 77 -8.50 -6.53 -24.59
CA GLY A 77 -7.77 -7.78 -24.85
C GLY A 77 -6.62 -8.04 -23.89
N LEU A 78 -6.45 -7.25 -22.82
CA LEU A 78 -5.40 -7.44 -21.83
C LEU A 78 -5.83 -8.32 -20.65
N ARG A 79 -7.13 -8.32 -20.33
CA ARG A 79 -7.70 -9.19 -19.30
C ARG A 79 -9.05 -9.73 -19.75
N SER A 80 -9.10 -11.04 -19.94
CA SER A 80 -10.31 -11.75 -20.36
C SER A 80 -11.23 -12.06 -19.18
N GLY A 81 -12.54 -12.08 -19.42
CA GLY A 81 -13.57 -12.46 -18.45
C GLY A 81 -14.37 -11.29 -17.89
N THR A 82 -15.63 -11.55 -17.55
CA THR A 82 -16.63 -10.55 -17.15
C THR A 82 -16.15 -9.69 -15.98
N LEU A 83 -16.38 -8.38 -16.08
CA LEU A 83 -16.07 -7.43 -15.02
C LEU A 83 -17.12 -7.49 -13.92
N PRO A 84 -16.72 -7.64 -12.65
CA PRO A 84 -17.66 -7.57 -11.54
C PRO A 84 -18.08 -6.11 -11.34
N THR A 85 -19.25 -5.73 -11.86
CA THR A 85 -19.74 -4.34 -11.87
C THR A 85 -19.79 -3.74 -10.47
N ALA A 86 -20.36 -4.45 -9.49
CA ALA A 86 -20.48 -3.97 -8.11
C ALA A 86 -19.12 -3.68 -7.47
N LEU A 87 -18.14 -4.57 -7.66
CA LEU A 87 -16.79 -4.37 -7.12
C LEU A 87 -16.06 -3.22 -7.83
N THR A 88 -16.31 -3.04 -9.13
CA THR A 88 -15.74 -1.94 -9.92
C THR A 88 -16.29 -0.59 -9.45
N VAL A 89 -17.59 -0.51 -9.17
CA VAL A 89 -18.22 0.69 -8.58
C VAL A 89 -17.66 0.96 -7.19
N GLY A 90 -17.52 -0.07 -6.34
CA GLY A 90 -16.93 0.06 -5.01
C GLY A 90 -15.49 0.56 -5.04
N LEU A 91 -14.68 0.06 -5.97
CA LEU A 91 -13.31 0.57 -6.20
C LEU A 91 -13.33 2.04 -6.64
N GLY A 92 -14.22 2.41 -7.56
CA GLY A 92 -14.35 3.79 -8.04
C GLY A 92 -14.74 4.76 -6.93
N ALA A 93 -15.72 4.39 -6.10
CA ALA A 93 -16.15 5.19 -4.96
C ALA A 93 -15.04 5.35 -3.90
N ALA A 94 -14.34 4.27 -3.59
CA ALA A 94 -13.23 4.28 -2.64
C ALA A 94 -12.09 5.21 -3.12
N CYS A 95 -11.74 5.17 -4.41
CA CYS A 95 -10.75 6.07 -4.99
C CYS A 95 -11.19 7.55 -4.98
N ALA A 96 -12.49 7.82 -5.16
CA ALA A 96 -13.02 9.19 -5.13
C ALA A 96 -12.90 9.78 -3.72
N ILE A 97 -13.35 9.04 -2.69
CA ILE A 97 -13.23 9.44 -1.29
C ILE A 97 -11.76 9.62 -0.90
N ALA A 98 -10.92 8.66 -1.26
CA ALA A 98 -9.49 8.72 -0.96
C ALA A 98 -8.81 9.95 -1.55
N LEU A 99 -9.26 10.47 -2.70
CA LEU A 99 -8.72 11.70 -3.28
C LEU A 99 -9.11 12.94 -2.45
N GLU A 100 -10.34 12.97 -1.94
CA GLU A 100 -10.88 14.08 -1.16
C GLU A 100 -10.26 14.13 0.25
N GLU A 101 -10.09 12.98 0.90
CA GLU A 101 -9.63 12.88 2.29
C GLU A 101 -8.10 12.73 2.42
N MET A 102 -7.39 12.49 1.30
CA MET A 102 -5.96 12.15 1.26
C MET A 102 -5.08 13.00 2.16
N GLN A 103 -5.25 14.33 2.08
CA GLN A 103 -4.42 15.28 2.80
C GLN A 103 -4.69 15.24 4.31
N ALA A 104 -5.96 15.19 4.70
CA ALA A 104 -6.37 15.14 6.09
C ALA A 104 -5.93 13.82 6.74
N ASP A 105 -6.09 12.70 6.03
CA ASP A 105 -5.63 11.38 6.46
C ASP A 105 -4.11 11.36 6.60
N HIS A 106 -3.38 11.93 5.65
CA HIS A 106 -1.93 11.98 5.71
C HIS A 106 -1.43 12.74 6.95
N GLU A 107 -2.03 13.89 7.26
CA GLU A 107 -1.70 14.68 8.44
C GLU A 107 -2.06 13.94 9.74
N HIS A 108 -3.23 13.30 9.77
CA HIS A 108 -3.67 12.51 10.91
C HIS A 108 -2.73 11.34 11.20
N VAL A 109 -2.44 10.53 10.18
CA VAL A 109 -1.56 9.37 10.27
C VAL A 109 -0.13 9.79 10.62
N SER A 110 0.38 10.88 10.06
CA SER A 110 1.72 11.40 10.39
C SER A 110 1.85 11.76 11.87
N ARG A 111 0.85 12.45 12.42
CA ARG A 111 0.81 12.80 13.85
C ARG A 111 0.77 11.56 14.74
N LEU A 112 -0.03 10.55 14.39
CA LEU A 112 -0.09 9.31 15.14
C LEU A 112 1.21 8.51 15.05
N SER A 113 1.83 8.46 13.86
CA SER A 113 3.11 7.80 13.62
C SER A 113 4.22 8.39 14.48
N HIS A 114 4.35 9.72 14.50
CA HIS A 114 5.32 10.40 15.37
C HIS A 114 5.07 10.11 16.84
N ARG A 115 3.81 10.22 17.29
CA ARG A 115 3.45 9.91 18.69
C ARG A 115 3.80 8.47 19.08
N LEU A 116 3.58 7.51 18.19
CA LEU A 116 3.90 6.10 18.42
C LEU A 116 5.41 5.90 18.56
N ILE A 117 6.18 6.45 17.62
CA ILE A 117 7.64 6.25 17.55
C ILE A 117 8.33 6.94 18.71
N ASP A 118 8.02 8.20 18.97
CA ASP A 118 8.59 8.96 20.09
C ASP A 118 8.22 8.30 21.43
N GLY A 119 6.98 7.80 21.53
CA GLY A 119 6.50 7.07 22.70
C GLY A 119 7.26 5.77 22.97
N ILE A 120 7.64 5.03 21.92
CA ILE A 120 8.39 3.78 22.05
C ILE A 120 9.88 4.08 22.31
N MET A 121 10.49 4.95 21.50
CA MET A 121 11.92 5.27 21.58
C MET A 121 12.30 5.95 22.90
N SER A 122 11.38 6.71 23.52
CA SER A 122 11.64 7.34 24.84
C SER A 122 11.58 6.37 26.02
N ARG A 123 10.90 5.22 25.88
CA ARG A 123 10.65 4.28 26.99
C ARG A 123 11.44 2.99 26.89
N VAL A 124 11.83 2.59 25.69
CA VAL A 124 12.46 1.30 25.43
C VAL A 124 13.85 1.53 24.83
N SER A 125 14.88 1.06 25.54
CA SER A 125 16.25 1.03 25.04
C SER A 125 16.43 -0.05 23.97
N HIS A 126 17.38 0.17 23.05
CA HIS A 126 17.75 -0.78 21.99
C HIS A 126 16.65 -1.07 20.93
N VAL A 127 15.82 -0.06 20.64
CA VAL A 127 14.88 -0.09 19.52
C VAL A 127 15.44 0.67 18.33
N VAL A 128 15.32 0.10 17.14
CA VAL A 128 15.76 0.71 15.88
C VAL A 128 14.57 0.86 14.95
N LEU A 129 14.37 2.05 14.39
CA LEU A 129 13.40 2.25 13.31
C LEU A 129 14.01 1.75 12.00
N ASN A 130 13.29 0.86 11.29
CA ASN A 130 13.73 0.32 10.02
C ASN A 130 13.24 1.22 8.87
N GLY A 131 14.19 1.77 8.11
CA GLY A 131 13.93 2.68 7.00
C GLY A 131 14.36 4.12 7.30
N ASP A 132 14.15 5.00 6.33
CA ASP A 132 14.48 6.42 6.48
C ASP A 132 13.44 7.12 7.38
N PRO A 133 13.85 7.89 8.41
CA PRO A 133 12.91 8.59 9.28
C PRO A 133 12.06 9.65 8.57
N VAL A 134 12.59 10.26 7.50
CA VAL A 134 11.96 11.36 6.75
C VAL A 134 11.31 10.83 5.46
N ALA A 135 12.03 10.03 4.68
CA ALA A 135 11.56 9.52 3.39
C ALA A 135 10.79 8.19 3.52
N ARG A 136 9.70 8.18 4.29
CA ARG A 136 8.85 6.99 4.50
C ARG A 136 7.37 7.32 4.51
N TYR A 137 6.54 6.30 4.32
CA TYR A 137 5.10 6.42 4.52
C TYR A 137 4.76 6.37 6.01
N PRO A 138 4.12 7.40 6.58
CA PRO A 138 3.87 7.47 8.02
C PRO A 138 2.96 6.36 8.54
N GLY A 139 2.06 5.81 7.71
CA GLY A 139 1.15 4.74 8.10
C GLY A 139 1.80 3.36 8.23
N CYS A 140 3.06 3.21 7.80
CA CYS A 140 3.80 1.97 8.00
C CYS A 140 5.00 2.24 8.92
N VAL A 141 4.91 1.78 10.17
CA VAL A 141 5.98 1.89 11.15
C VAL A 141 6.58 0.51 11.37
N ASN A 142 7.85 0.38 11.01
CA ASN A 142 8.58 -0.86 11.13
C ASN A 142 9.74 -0.68 12.09
N MET A 143 9.76 -1.41 13.22
CA MET A 143 10.77 -1.27 14.26
C MET A 143 11.35 -2.63 14.66
N SER A 144 12.64 -2.64 14.94
CA SER A 144 13.38 -3.79 15.45
C SER A 144 13.67 -3.62 16.92
N PHE A 145 13.36 -4.63 17.73
CA PHE A 145 13.62 -4.65 19.16
C PHE A 145 14.80 -5.59 19.42
N SER A 146 15.93 -5.04 19.88
CA SER A 146 17.08 -5.88 20.24
C SER A 146 16.82 -6.57 21.58
N CYS A 147 17.35 -7.77 21.76
CA CYS A 147 17.27 -8.55 23.01
C CYS A 147 15.87 -9.07 23.39
N VAL A 148 14.89 -9.02 22.48
CA VAL A 148 13.53 -9.56 22.70
C VAL A 148 13.18 -10.53 21.57
N GLU A 149 12.72 -11.72 21.93
CA GLU A 149 12.22 -12.68 20.95
C GLU A 149 10.84 -12.24 20.42
N GLY A 150 10.75 -12.06 19.10
CA GLY A 150 9.57 -11.48 18.45
C GLY A 150 8.25 -12.23 18.71
N GLU A 151 8.29 -13.55 18.91
CA GLU A 151 7.10 -14.35 19.25
C GLU A 151 6.59 -14.01 20.66
N SER A 152 7.51 -13.84 21.62
CA SER A 152 7.18 -13.41 22.98
C SER A 152 6.55 -12.02 22.99
N LEU A 153 7.03 -11.11 22.13
CA LEU A 153 6.46 -9.76 21.99
C LEU A 153 5.03 -9.78 21.44
N LEU A 154 4.77 -10.63 20.44
CA LEU A 154 3.42 -10.81 19.89
C LEU A 154 2.45 -11.41 20.91
N MET A 155 2.91 -12.36 21.72
CA MET A 155 2.11 -12.94 22.80
C MET A 155 1.81 -11.95 23.92
N ALA A 156 2.69 -10.98 24.17
CA ALA A 156 2.47 -9.91 25.14
C ALA A 156 1.45 -8.87 24.64
N LEU A 157 1.44 -8.58 23.32
CA LEU A 157 0.60 -7.57 22.69
C LEU A 157 -0.74 -8.12 22.18
N LYS A 158 -1.51 -8.79 23.05
CA LYS A 158 -2.79 -9.46 22.66
C LYS A 158 -3.88 -8.51 22.15
N ASN A 159 -3.82 -7.25 22.55
CA ASN A 159 -4.86 -6.26 22.22
C ASN A 159 -4.55 -5.45 20.96
N VAL A 160 -3.44 -5.74 20.28
CA VAL A 160 -2.99 -4.99 19.09
C VAL A 160 -2.75 -5.98 17.95
N ALA A 161 -3.40 -5.74 16.83
CA ALA A 161 -3.17 -6.53 15.61
C ALA A 161 -1.86 -6.07 14.95
N LEU A 162 -0.89 -6.98 14.87
CA LEU A 162 0.47 -6.71 14.41
C LEU A 162 0.88 -7.75 13.37
N SER A 163 1.75 -7.38 12.44
CA SER A 163 2.34 -8.31 11.48
C SER A 163 3.85 -8.41 11.71
N SER A 164 4.39 -9.62 11.74
CA SER A 164 5.82 -9.87 11.68
C SER A 164 6.24 -10.24 10.25
N GLY A 165 7.11 -9.43 9.64
CA GLY A 165 7.77 -9.77 8.37
C GLY A 165 8.82 -10.86 8.62
N ARG A 166 8.73 -11.99 7.92
CA ARG A 166 9.42 -13.24 8.29
C ARG A 166 10.95 -13.25 8.07
N CYS A 167 11.61 -13.91 9.03
CA CYS A 167 12.85 -14.70 8.94
C CYS A 167 14.19 -13.94 8.85
N THR A 168 14.67 -13.41 9.99
CA THR A 168 16.03 -13.59 10.58
C THR A 168 16.34 -12.54 11.65
N ILE A 169 15.55 -11.46 11.72
CA ILE A 169 15.74 -10.37 12.68
C ILE A 169 14.35 -10.01 13.21
N HIS A 170 14.21 -9.82 14.53
CA HIS A 170 12.94 -9.54 15.22
C HIS A 170 12.34 -8.20 14.77
N LEU A 171 11.60 -8.24 13.66
CA LEU A 171 11.06 -7.08 12.96
C LEU A 171 9.54 -7.02 13.19
N LEU A 172 9.07 -5.95 13.80
CA LEU A 172 7.65 -5.73 14.04
C LEU A 172 7.18 -4.60 13.14
N THR A 173 6.25 -4.92 12.24
CA THR A 173 5.67 -3.96 11.31
C THR A 173 4.24 -3.66 11.72
N MET A 174 4.02 -2.42 12.14
CA MET A 174 2.70 -1.84 12.37
C MET A 174 2.27 -1.09 11.12
N CYS A 175 1.20 -1.56 10.48
CA CYS A 175 0.44 -0.72 9.56
C CYS A 175 -0.72 -0.10 10.34
N MET A 176 -0.73 1.23 10.44
CA MET A 176 -1.84 2.03 10.96
C MET A 176 -2.81 2.38 9.83
#